data_AF-A0A7S0IBR3-F1
#
_entry.id   AF-A0A7S0IBR3-F1
#
_cell.length_a   1.000
_cell.length_b   1.000
_cell.length_c   1.000
_cell.angle_alpha   90.00
_cell.angle_beta   90.00
_cell.angle_gamma   90.00
#
_symmetry.space_group_name_H-M   'P 1'
#
loop_
_entity.id
_entity.type
_entity.pdbx_description
1 polymer ?
#
loop_
_entity_poly.entity_id
_entity_poly.type
_entity_poly.pdbx_seq_one_letter_code
_entity_poly.pdbx_strand_id
1 'polypeptide(L)'
;SDRGELHLVLSPARSVDTHVIRVCSTTGALEYGHAPGLDVFPSQSAAVAHLRRRGVCKTVTEGCALLGCAAFGDCALALIAKKVRTAVVLPNGHEVLTVTEAQWVRCALRNPAAVLTREERANVQALADIPLENLYFYCDTFDVTRSFAHATDESIASPDGEWVWNEWLASPV
;
A
#
# COMPACT_ATOMS: atom_id res chain seq x y z
N SER A 1 7.31 -22.10 0.38
CA SER A 1 6.85 -22.19 1.79
C SER A 1 7.76 -21.28 2.59
N ASP A 2 7.41 -19.99 2.66
CA ASP A 2 8.31 -18.94 3.13
C ASP A 2 7.57 -18.13 4.19
N ARG A 3 7.82 -18.47 5.46
CA ARG A 3 7.29 -17.73 6.61
C ARG A 3 8.10 -16.43 6.69
N GLY A 4 7.59 -15.37 6.07
CA GLY A 4 8.27 -14.07 5.99
C GLY A 4 7.66 -13.02 6.92
N GLU A 5 8.42 -11.98 7.23
CA GLU A 5 7.90 -10.72 7.76
C GLU A 5 7.71 -9.76 6.59
N LEU A 6 6.53 -9.13 6.48
CA LEU A 6 6.28 -8.11 5.47
C LEU A 6 6.54 -6.74 6.07
N HIS A 7 7.36 -5.94 5.39
CA HIS A 7 7.65 -4.55 5.74
C HIS A 7 7.29 -3.67 4.56
N LEU A 8 6.48 -2.65 4.79
CA LEU A 8 6.08 -1.65 3.81
C LEU A 8 7.02 -0.45 3.95
N VAL A 9 7.71 -0.08 2.88
CA VAL A 9 8.63 1.06 2.86
C VAL A 9 8.03 2.15 1.98
N LEU A 10 7.61 3.26 2.60
CA LEU A 10 6.80 4.30 1.96
C LEU A 10 7.49 5.65 2.04
N SER A 11 7.51 6.38 0.93
CA SER A 11 7.95 7.78 0.87
C SER A 11 6.79 8.63 0.36
N PRO A 12 5.91 9.12 1.25
CA PRO A 12 4.76 9.92 0.85
C PRO A 12 5.21 11.20 0.14
N ALA A 13 4.50 11.61 -0.92
CA ALA A 13 4.89 12.77 -1.74
C ALA A 13 4.99 14.09 -0.96
N ARG A 14 4.22 14.23 0.13
CA ARG A 14 4.22 15.41 1.01
C ARG A 14 5.15 15.27 2.23
N SER A 15 5.96 14.21 2.29
CA SER A 15 6.92 13.95 3.36
C SER A 15 8.35 13.99 2.83
N VAL A 16 9.27 14.53 3.63
CA VAL A 16 10.72 14.37 3.39
C VAL A 16 11.26 13.05 3.92
N ASP A 17 10.46 12.38 4.75
CA ASP A 17 10.82 11.14 5.40
C ASP A 17 10.29 9.92 4.67
N THR A 18 11.01 8.82 4.84
CA THR A 18 10.60 7.47 4.45
C THR A 18 10.22 6.70 5.71
N HIS A 19 9.07 6.05 5.65
CA HIS A 19 8.50 5.29 6.76
C HIS A 19 8.58 3.80 6.46
N VAL A 20 8.95 3.02 7.48
CA VAL A 20 8.87 1.57 7.49
C VAL A 20 7.73 1.16 8.40
N ILE A 21 6.71 0.52 7.83
CA ILE A 21 5.58 -0.02 8.57
C ILE A 21 5.71 -1.54 8.55
N ARG A 22 5.72 -2.16 9.73
CA ARG A 22 5.77 -3.62 9.86
C ARG A 22 4.37 -4.19 9.81
N VAL A 23 4.19 -5.29 9.09
CA VAL A 23 2.97 -6.09 9.15
C VAL A 23 3.17 -7.19 10.19
N CYS A 24 2.34 -7.21 11.22
CA CYS A 24 2.43 -8.19 12.30
C CYS A 24 2.34 -9.60 11.72
N SER A 25 3.36 -10.43 11.96
CA SER A 25 3.40 -11.78 11.37
C SER A 25 2.29 -12.70 11.87
N THR A 26 1.60 -12.34 12.95
CA THR A 26 0.52 -13.14 13.55
C THR A 26 -0.84 -12.64 13.11
N THR A 27 -1.11 -11.34 13.27
CA THR A 27 -2.46 -10.77 13.05
C THR A 27 -2.61 -10.09 11.70
N GLY A 28 -1.51 -9.70 11.05
CA GLY A 28 -1.54 -8.83 9.87
C GLY A 28 -1.76 -7.35 10.19
N ALA A 29 -1.87 -6.97 11.47
CA ALA A 29 -2.00 -5.57 11.89
C ALA A 29 -0.78 -4.74 11.48
N LEU A 30 -1.01 -3.46 11.17
CA LEU A 30 0.06 -2.53 10.82
C LEU A 30 0.68 -1.95 12.09
N GLU A 31 2.00 -2.08 12.21
CA GLU A 31 2.77 -1.63 13.37
C GLU A 31 3.79 -0.57 12.93
N TYR A 32 3.68 0.62 13.52
CA TYR A 32 4.55 1.76 13.24
C TYR A 32 4.82 2.53 14.53
N GLY A 33 6.10 2.63 14.93
CA GLY A 33 6.51 3.22 16.20
C GLY A 33 6.97 4.68 16.12
N HIS A 34 6.99 5.29 14.93
CA HIS A 34 7.47 6.65 14.68
C HIS A 34 8.92 6.92 15.17
N ALA A 35 9.75 5.88 15.31
CA ALA A 35 11.10 6.01 15.86
C ALA A 35 12.17 6.28 14.78
N PRO A 36 12.94 7.38 14.83
CA PRO A 36 14.04 7.63 13.89
C PRO A 36 15.10 6.53 13.89
N GLY A 37 15.52 6.11 12.70
CA GLY A 37 16.51 5.03 12.52
C GLY A 37 15.98 3.62 12.76
N LEU A 38 14.71 3.47 13.16
CA LEU A 38 13.99 2.21 13.28
C LEU A 38 12.83 2.14 12.28
N ASP A 39 11.95 3.14 12.31
CA ASP A 39 10.77 3.24 11.44
C ASP A 39 10.81 4.46 10.52
N VAL A 40 11.61 5.48 10.85
CA VAL A 40 11.74 6.72 10.06
C VAL A 40 13.15 6.86 9.52
N PHE A 41 13.28 7.07 8.21
CA PHE A 41 14.54 7.10 7.47
C PHE A 41 14.56 8.24 6.45
N PRO A 42 15.74 8.75 6.06
CA PRO A 42 15.84 9.82 5.07
C PRO A 42 15.58 9.36 3.62
N SER A 43 15.53 8.05 3.34
CA SER A 43 15.26 7.50 2.01
C SER A 43 14.87 6.03 2.05
N GLN A 44 14.22 5.55 0.97
CA GLN A 44 13.93 4.12 0.77
C GLN A 44 15.20 3.27 0.79
N SER A 45 16.29 3.73 0.16
CA SER A 45 17.58 3.04 0.18
C SER A 45 18.14 2.86 1.59
N ALA A 46 18.05 3.89 2.44
CA ALA A 46 18.50 3.82 3.83
C ALA A 46 17.64 2.85 4.67
N ALA A 47 16.32 2.90 4.48
CA ALA A 47 15.37 1.99 5.13
C ALA A 47 15.62 0.52 4.73
N VAL A 48 15.72 0.22 3.44
CA VAL A 48 16.00 -1.13 2.93
C VAL A 48 17.36 -1.63 3.41
N ALA A 49 18.40 -0.77 3.42
CA ALA A 49 19.70 -1.14 3.96
C ALA A 49 19.64 -1.49 5.46
N HIS A 50 18.85 -0.75 6.24
CA HIS A 50 18.59 -1.07 7.64
C HIS A 50 17.93 -2.45 7.79
N LEU A 51 16.87 -2.72 7.03
CA LEU A 51 16.15 -4.01 7.07
C LEU A 51 17.04 -5.20 6.64
N ARG A 52 17.90 -5.00 5.63
CA ARG A 52 18.89 -6.00 5.21
C ARG A 52 19.93 -6.28 6.29
N ARG A 53 20.47 -5.24 6.95
CA ARG A 53 21.42 -5.41 8.06
C ARG A 53 20.81 -6.17 9.24
N ARG A 54 19.51 -5.98 9.51
CA ARG A 54 18.77 -6.75 10.52
C ARG A 54 18.47 -8.20 10.12
N GLY A 55 18.73 -8.57 8.86
CA GLY A 55 18.47 -9.92 8.35
C GLY A 55 16.99 -10.22 8.07
N VAL A 56 16.12 -9.20 8.06
CA VAL A 56 14.66 -9.36 7.88
C VAL A 56 14.19 -9.09 6.44
N CYS A 57 15.06 -8.55 5.58
CA CYS A 57 14.76 -8.29 4.18
C CYS A 57 15.57 -9.23 3.27
N LYS A 58 14.89 -10.19 2.64
CA LYS A 58 15.45 -11.08 1.61
C LYS A 58 15.12 -10.60 0.20
N THR A 59 13.89 -10.16 0.00
CA THR A 59 13.35 -9.69 -1.27
C THR A 59 12.82 -8.27 -1.12
N VAL A 60 12.84 -7.52 -2.22
CA VAL A 60 12.29 -6.16 -2.30
C VAL A 60 11.44 -6.10 -3.56
N THR A 61 10.21 -5.63 -3.43
CA THR A 61 9.31 -5.34 -4.54
C THR A 61 9.08 -3.84 -4.57
N GLU A 62 9.64 -3.15 -5.56
CA GLU A 62 9.48 -1.71 -5.72
C GLU A 62 8.22 -1.38 -6.52
N GLY A 63 7.64 -0.21 -6.29
CA GLY A 63 6.49 0.30 -7.04
C GLY A 63 6.33 1.81 -6.85
N CYS A 64 5.45 2.40 -7.66
CA CYS A 64 5.14 3.82 -7.65
C CYS A 64 4.24 4.22 -6.47
N ALA A 65 3.31 3.33 -6.07
CA ALA A 65 2.39 3.59 -4.97
C ALA A 65 1.96 2.29 -4.28
N LEU A 66 1.73 2.37 -2.96
CA LEU A 66 1.00 1.34 -2.21
C LEU A 66 -0.50 1.68 -2.32
N LEU A 67 -1.28 0.80 -2.95
CA LEU A 67 -2.72 0.98 -3.12
C LEU A 67 -3.52 0.41 -1.94
N GLY A 68 -2.91 -0.45 -1.12
CA GLY A 68 -3.48 -0.89 0.14
C GLY A 68 -2.88 -2.20 0.64
N CYS A 69 -3.26 -2.59 1.86
CA CYS A 69 -2.80 -3.80 2.51
C CYS A 69 -3.89 -4.36 3.42
N ALA A 70 -4.20 -5.65 3.29
CA ALA A 70 -5.22 -6.30 4.09
C ALA A 70 -4.78 -7.70 4.55
N ALA A 71 -5.30 -8.11 5.70
CA ALA A 71 -5.12 -9.44 6.26
C ALA A 71 -6.37 -10.30 6.01
N PHE A 72 -6.16 -11.51 5.53
CA PHE A 72 -7.19 -12.52 5.29
C PHE A 72 -6.77 -13.79 6.02
N GLY A 73 -7.34 -14.02 7.21
CA GLY A 73 -7.06 -15.21 8.01
C GLY A 73 -5.58 -15.47 8.25
N ASP A 74 -5.01 -16.42 7.50
CA ASP A 74 -3.62 -16.86 7.58
C ASP A 74 -2.68 -16.24 6.53
N CYS A 75 -3.09 -15.15 5.85
CA CYS A 75 -2.22 -14.39 4.96
C CYS A 75 -2.46 -12.88 4.99
N ALA A 76 -1.44 -12.10 4.68
CA ALA A 76 -1.54 -10.68 4.36
C ALA A 76 -1.26 -10.46 2.87
N LEU A 77 -1.95 -9.50 2.28
CA LEU A 77 -1.81 -9.08 0.90
C LEU A 77 -1.56 -7.57 0.85
N ALA A 78 -0.50 -7.17 0.16
CA ALA A 78 -0.25 -5.77 -0.18
C ALA A 78 -0.42 -5.57 -1.69
N LEU A 79 -1.18 -4.56 -2.10
CA LEU A 79 -1.37 -4.19 -3.48
C LEU A 79 -0.49 -3.00 -3.84
N ILE A 80 0.36 -3.18 -4.85
CA ILE A 80 1.35 -2.18 -5.27
C ILE A 80 1.11 -1.82 -6.74
N ALA A 81 1.08 -0.52 -7.05
CA ALA A 81 1.17 -0.04 -8.42
C ALA A 81 2.63 -0.13 -8.89
N LYS A 82 2.92 -1.02 -9.82
CA LYS A 82 4.27 -1.26 -10.37
C LYS A 82 4.66 -0.20 -11.40
N LYS A 83 3.70 0.16 -12.25
CA LYS A 83 3.86 1.21 -13.27
C LYS A 83 2.60 2.05 -13.34
N VAL A 84 2.80 3.34 -13.55
CA VAL A 84 1.73 4.31 -13.72
C VAL A 84 2.03 5.19 -14.92
N ARG A 85 1.00 5.86 -15.46
CA ARG A 85 1.18 6.93 -16.44
C ARG A 85 0.28 8.10 -16.11
N THR A 86 0.67 9.30 -16.53
CA THR A 86 -0.19 10.48 -16.46
C THR A 86 -1.38 10.30 -17.40
N ALA A 87 -2.58 10.29 -16.82
CA ALA A 87 -3.83 10.22 -17.56
C ALA A 87 -4.29 11.62 -17.99
N VAL A 88 -4.16 12.59 -17.09
CA VAL A 88 -4.50 13.99 -17.34
C VAL A 88 -3.68 14.91 -16.43
N VAL A 89 -3.38 16.11 -16.91
CA VAL A 89 -2.84 17.21 -16.11
C VAL A 89 -3.96 18.21 -15.87
N LEU A 90 -4.25 18.49 -14.60
CA LEU A 90 -5.29 19.42 -14.19
C LEU A 90 -4.88 20.88 -14.50
N PRO A 91 -5.82 21.84 -14.60
CA PRO A 91 -5.50 23.24 -14.89
C PRO A 91 -4.53 23.90 -13.91
N ASN A 92 -4.43 23.40 -12.68
CA ASN A 92 -3.49 23.86 -11.65
C ASN A 92 -2.14 23.10 -11.67
N GLY A 93 -1.91 22.24 -12.66
CA GLY A 93 -0.64 21.55 -12.87
C GLY A 93 -0.50 20.20 -12.17
N HIS A 94 -1.49 19.76 -11.37
CA HIS A 94 -1.43 18.44 -10.75
C HIS A 94 -1.63 17.33 -11.77
N GLU A 95 -0.85 16.27 -11.64
CA GLU A 95 -0.94 15.10 -12.52
C GLU A 95 -1.83 14.03 -11.91
N VAL A 96 -2.90 13.65 -12.62
CA VAL A 96 -3.69 12.48 -12.30
C VAL A 96 -3.07 11.28 -12.99
N LEU A 97 -2.65 10.32 -12.18
CA LEU A 97 -1.99 9.09 -12.61
C LEU A 97 -3.01 7.96 -12.71
N THR A 98 -2.81 7.06 -13.66
CA THR A 98 -3.53 5.79 -13.74
C THR A 98 -2.57 4.62 -13.65
N VAL A 99 -3.02 3.55 -12.99
CA VAL A 99 -2.24 2.33 -12.82
C VAL A 99 -2.21 1.57 -14.14
N THR A 100 -1.01 1.20 -14.60
CA THR A 100 -0.81 0.45 -15.86
C THR A 100 -0.25 -0.94 -15.65
N GLU A 101 0.32 -1.20 -14.48
CA GLU A 101 0.74 -2.51 -14.03
C GLU A 101 0.59 -2.53 -12.51
N ALA A 102 -0.05 -3.56 -11.97
CA ALA A 102 -0.25 -3.74 -10.54
C ALA A 102 0.20 -5.13 -10.11
N GLN A 103 0.63 -5.26 -8.86
CA GLN A 103 1.07 -6.53 -8.31
C GLN A 103 0.57 -6.69 -6.88
N TRP A 104 -0.05 -7.85 -6.62
CA TRP A 104 -0.30 -8.33 -5.27
C TRP A 104 0.94 -9.03 -4.71
N VAL A 105 1.37 -8.61 -3.53
CA VAL A 105 2.44 -9.25 -2.76
C VAL A 105 1.80 -9.98 -1.59
N ARG A 106 1.97 -11.31 -1.55
CA ARG A 106 1.39 -12.18 -0.51
C ARG A 106 2.44 -12.58 0.52
N CYS A 107 2.05 -12.50 1.79
CA CYS A 107 2.81 -13.00 2.92
C CYS A 107 1.96 -13.97 3.74
N ALA A 108 2.53 -15.10 4.17
CA ALA A 108 1.84 -16.00 5.10
C ALA A 108 1.90 -15.44 6.53
N LEU A 109 0.78 -15.46 7.24
CA LEU A 109 0.67 -15.12 8.65
C LEU A 109 0.72 -16.39 9.51
N ARG A 110 1.06 -16.20 10.78
CA ARG A 110 1.17 -17.22 11.82
C ARG A 110 -0.06 -17.18 12.73
N ASN A 111 -1.26 -17.10 12.14
CA ASN A 111 -2.50 -17.14 12.89
C ASN A 111 -3.07 -18.56 12.92
N PRO A 112 -2.82 -19.37 13.98
CA PRO A 112 -3.37 -20.72 14.06
C PRO A 112 -4.90 -20.73 14.23
N ALA A 113 -5.50 -19.61 14.67
CA ALA A 113 -6.93 -19.51 14.94
C ALA A 113 -7.76 -19.05 13.74
N ALA A 114 -7.13 -18.54 12.67
CA ALA A 114 -7.81 -17.97 11.51
C ALA A 114 -7.31 -18.59 10.19
N VAL A 115 -7.25 -19.92 10.12
CA VAL A 115 -6.84 -20.61 8.88
C VAL A 115 -7.97 -20.51 7.86
N LEU A 116 -7.67 -19.91 6.70
CA LEU A 116 -8.64 -19.78 5.62
C LEU A 116 -9.07 -21.16 5.09
N THR A 117 -10.38 -21.34 4.95
CA THR A 117 -11.00 -22.45 4.24
C THR A 117 -10.63 -22.44 2.75
N ARG A 118 -10.90 -23.54 2.04
CA ARG A 118 -10.66 -23.63 0.59
C ARG A 118 -11.45 -22.57 -0.18
N GLU A 119 -12.68 -22.31 0.22
CA GLU A 119 -13.55 -21.31 -0.41
C GLU A 119 -13.04 -19.89 -0.18
N GLU A 120 -12.68 -19.54 1.05
CA GLU A 120 -12.12 -18.22 1.34
C GLU A 120 -10.80 -17.98 0.59
N ARG A 121 -9.94 -19.00 0.45
CA ARG A 121 -8.73 -18.89 -0.38
C ARG A 121 -9.05 -18.62 -1.85
N ALA A 122 -10.10 -19.23 -2.37
CA ALA A 122 -10.55 -18.99 -3.73
C ALA A 122 -11.09 -17.56 -3.89
N ASN A 123 -11.83 -17.05 -2.90
CA ASN A 123 -12.33 -15.67 -2.89
C ASN A 123 -11.18 -14.66 -2.83
N VAL A 124 -10.17 -14.91 -1.99
CA VAL A 124 -8.95 -14.08 -1.91
C VAL A 124 -8.17 -14.10 -3.24
N GLN A 125 -8.12 -15.24 -3.93
CA GLN A 125 -7.50 -15.32 -5.25
C GLN A 125 -8.32 -14.54 -6.30
N ALA A 126 -9.64 -14.72 -6.31
CA ALA A 126 -10.52 -14.02 -7.25
C ALA A 126 -10.43 -12.50 -7.07
N LEU A 127 -10.31 -12.02 -5.84
CA LEU A 127 -10.01 -10.61 -5.53
C LEU A 127 -8.68 -10.17 -6.16
N ALA A 128 -7.63 -10.99 -6.04
CA ALA A 128 -6.31 -10.67 -6.59
C ALA A 128 -6.27 -10.69 -8.13
N ASP A 129 -7.24 -11.34 -8.76
CA ASP A 129 -7.39 -11.44 -10.21
C ASP A 129 -8.24 -10.30 -10.81
N ILE A 130 -8.83 -9.43 -9.99
CA ILE A 130 -9.59 -8.27 -10.48
C ILE A 130 -8.64 -7.34 -11.26
N PRO A 131 -8.98 -6.97 -12.52
CA PRO A 131 -8.13 -6.09 -13.31
C PRO A 131 -8.07 -4.69 -12.68
N LEU A 132 -6.86 -4.16 -12.55
CA LEU A 132 -6.61 -2.81 -12.02
C LEU A 132 -6.14 -1.83 -13.10
N GLU A 133 -5.67 -2.35 -14.22
CA GLU A 133 -4.97 -1.58 -15.24
C GLU A 133 -5.93 -0.65 -15.98
N ASN A 134 -5.62 0.64 -15.97
CA ASN A 134 -6.36 1.73 -16.61
C ASN A 134 -7.77 1.98 -16.05
N LEU A 135 -8.10 1.40 -14.89
CA LEU A 135 -9.42 1.53 -14.26
C LEU A 135 -9.40 2.46 -13.05
N TYR A 136 -8.25 2.60 -12.39
CA TYR A 136 -8.11 3.36 -11.16
C TYR A 136 -7.16 4.54 -11.34
N PHE A 137 -7.50 5.64 -10.65
CA PHE A 137 -6.82 6.92 -10.75
C PHE A 137 -6.46 7.45 -9.37
N TYR A 138 -5.33 8.13 -9.27
CA TYR A 138 -4.91 8.83 -8.06
C TYR A 138 -4.05 10.05 -8.43
N CYS A 139 -3.84 10.96 -7.48
CA CYS A 139 -2.88 12.04 -7.58
C CYS A 139 -2.16 12.19 -6.25
N ASP A 140 -0.84 12.34 -6.29
CA ASP A 140 -0.01 12.46 -5.08
C ASP A 140 -0.23 13.78 -4.33
N THR A 141 -0.71 14.80 -5.05
CA THR A 141 -0.75 16.18 -4.57
C THR A 141 -2.14 16.80 -4.58
N PHE A 142 -3.16 16.11 -5.11
CA PHE A 142 -4.52 16.63 -5.23
C PHE A 142 -5.54 15.53 -4.94
N ASP A 143 -6.63 15.89 -4.28
CA ASP A 143 -7.71 14.94 -3.99
C ASP A 143 -8.64 14.80 -5.20
N VAL A 144 -8.47 13.69 -5.94
CA VAL A 144 -9.27 13.36 -7.12
C VAL A 144 -10.59 12.65 -6.80
N THR A 145 -10.87 12.41 -5.51
CA THR A 145 -12.15 11.82 -5.08
C THR A 145 -13.28 12.85 -5.03
N ARG A 146 -12.93 14.14 -5.12
CA ARG A 146 -13.87 15.26 -5.18
C ARG A 146 -13.77 15.97 -6.52
N SER A 147 -14.84 16.66 -6.89
CA SER A 147 -14.82 17.51 -8.07
C SER A 147 -13.75 18.61 -7.93
N PHE A 148 -13.16 19.01 -9.05
CA PHE A 148 -12.08 20.01 -9.08
C PHE A 148 -12.43 21.34 -8.39
N ALA A 149 -13.71 21.74 -8.41
CA ALA A 149 -14.18 22.97 -7.78
C ALA A 149 -14.31 22.89 -6.25
N HIS A 150 -14.30 21.67 -5.68
CA HIS A 150 -14.56 21.42 -4.27
C HIS A 150 -13.37 20.80 -3.52
N ALA A 151 -12.39 20.26 -4.23
CA ALA A 151 -11.17 19.76 -3.63
C ALA A 151 -10.32 20.90 -3.07
N THR A 152 -9.81 20.72 -1.86
CA THR A 152 -8.92 21.65 -1.16
C THR A 152 -7.70 20.88 -0.65
N ASP A 153 -6.66 21.57 -0.17
CA ASP A 153 -5.54 20.87 0.47
C ASP A 153 -5.97 20.05 1.69
N GLU A 154 -7.01 20.49 2.42
CA GLU A 154 -7.57 19.77 3.56
C GLU A 154 -8.29 18.49 3.14
N SER A 155 -8.84 18.44 1.92
CA SER A 155 -9.60 17.29 1.45
C SER A 155 -8.73 16.06 1.19
N ILE A 156 -7.43 16.23 1.00
CA ILE A 156 -6.47 15.10 0.88
C ILE A 156 -6.44 14.26 2.17
N ALA A 157 -6.61 14.90 3.33
CA ALA A 157 -6.68 14.22 4.62
C ALA A 157 -8.09 13.66 4.92
N SER A 158 -9.09 14.01 4.10
CA SER A 158 -10.50 13.62 4.26
C SER A 158 -11.12 13.39 2.88
N PRO A 159 -10.68 12.34 2.16
CA PRO A 159 -11.18 12.04 0.83
C PRO A 159 -12.66 11.67 0.88
N ASP A 160 -13.35 11.80 -0.25
CA ASP A 160 -14.77 11.45 -0.35
C ASP A 160 -14.94 9.92 -0.42
N GLY A 161 -15.45 9.33 0.66
CA GLY A 161 -15.60 7.88 0.82
C GLY A 161 -16.44 7.21 -0.26
N GLU A 162 -17.35 7.93 -0.93
CA GLU A 162 -18.11 7.38 -2.07
C GLU A 162 -17.18 7.01 -3.25
N TRP A 163 -16.04 7.70 -3.39
CA TRP A 163 -15.13 7.60 -4.53
C TRP A 163 -13.78 6.97 -4.19
N VAL A 164 -13.51 6.66 -2.93
CA VAL A 164 -12.29 5.95 -2.49
C VAL A 164 -12.48 4.44 -2.69
N TRP A 165 -12.18 3.96 -3.89
CA TRP A 165 -12.35 2.55 -4.26
C TRP A 165 -11.58 1.56 -3.37
N ASN A 166 -10.46 1.98 -2.80
CA ASN A 166 -9.56 1.18 -1.97
C ASN A 166 -9.72 1.43 -0.47
N GLU A 167 -10.79 2.08 -0.01
CA GLU A 167 -10.96 2.44 1.40
C GLU A 167 -10.82 1.22 2.32
N TRP A 168 -11.46 0.11 1.96
CA TRP A 168 -11.41 -1.15 2.70
C TRP A 168 -10.02 -1.82 2.69
N LEU A 169 -9.16 -1.51 1.70
CA LEU A 169 -7.76 -1.96 1.64
C LEU A 169 -6.80 -0.99 2.34
N ALA A 170 -7.20 0.27 2.52
CA ALA A 170 -6.41 1.33 3.13
C ALA A 170 -6.69 1.47 4.63
N SER A 171 -7.80 0.90 5.12
CA SER A 171 -8.10 0.83 6.56
C SER A 171 -7.13 -0.13 7.26
N PRO A 172 -6.34 0.35 8.25
CA PRO A 172 -5.55 -0.54 9.09
C PRO A 172 -6.46 -1.54 9.79
N VAL A 173 -5.99 -2.79 9.92
CA VAL A 173 -6.60 -3.83 10.77
C VAL A 173 -5.96 -3.80 12.15
#